data_AF-A0A9Q9BG23-F1
#
_entry.id   AF-A0A9Q9BG23-F1
#
_cell.length_a   1.000
_cell.length_b   1.000
_cell.length_c   1.000
_cell.angle_alpha   90.00
_cell.angle_beta   90.00
_cell.angle_gamma   90.00
#
_symmetry.space_group_name_H-M   'P 1'
#
loop_
_entity.id
_entity.type
_entity.pdbx_description
1 polymer ?
#
loop_
_entity_poly.entity_id
_entity_poly.type
_entity_poly.pdbx_seq_one_letter_code
_entity_poly.pdbx_strand_id
1 'polypeptide(L)'
;MNNSNIEKIKKYALLFAFFIASGLLLWGSSYLVSGLKQDAYLQDAEYILKNSPLCSHYSNIKVVKPVAPSSLNMNFCNAVFEVRVGDKKGYAAFINMSGKYGMYQGLFLYSKSGGFDQSFFCGLCGQISDKPAMYYGITPLTINICAKKLDKAFRQAELNGKGEK
;
A
#
# COMPACT_ATOMS: atom_id res chain seq x y z
N MET A 1 -24.44 -29.41 44.15
CA MET A 1 -23.43 -28.35 43.89
C MET A 1 -23.73 -27.17 44.80
N ASN A 2 -22.79 -26.71 45.63
CA ASN A 2 -23.07 -25.69 46.66
C ASN A 2 -23.30 -24.30 46.04
N ASN A 3 -24.26 -23.51 46.56
CA ASN A 3 -24.67 -22.20 46.01
C ASN A 3 -23.49 -21.21 45.86
N SER A 4 -22.52 -21.27 46.77
CA SER A 4 -21.29 -20.47 46.73
C SER A 4 -20.42 -20.73 45.49
N ASN A 5 -20.36 -21.98 45.02
CA ASN A 5 -19.59 -22.33 43.83
C ASN A 5 -20.28 -21.86 42.54
N ILE A 6 -21.62 -21.84 42.53
CA ILE A 6 -22.42 -21.35 41.39
C ILE A 6 -22.21 -19.83 41.20
N GLU A 7 -22.18 -19.06 42.29
CA GLU A 7 -21.89 -17.62 42.21
C GLU A 7 -20.48 -17.31 41.74
N LYS A 8 -19.47 -18.08 42.19
CA LYS A 8 -18.09 -17.94 41.72
C LYS A 8 -18.00 -18.21 40.22
N ILE A 9 -18.62 -19.29 39.74
CA ILE A 9 -18.64 -19.65 38.31
C ILE A 9 -19.33 -18.55 37.48
N LYS A 10 -20.45 -17.99 37.94
CA LYS A 10 -21.12 -16.88 37.26
C LYS A 10 -20.24 -15.64 37.15
N LYS A 11 -19.52 -15.29 38.23
CA LYS A 11 -18.57 -14.15 38.22
C LYS A 11 -17.44 -14.38 37.23
N TYR A 12 -16.83 -15.57 37.21
CA TYR A 12 -15.78 -15.90 36.25
C TYR A 12 -16.30 -15.94 34.80
N ALA A 13 -17.50 -16.47 34.57
CA ALA A 13 -18.13 -16.49 33.24
C ALA A 13 -18.41 -15.08 32.72
N LEU A 14 -18.88 -14.17 33.58
CA LEU A 14 -19.13 -12.78 33.22
C LEU A 14 -17.82 -12.03 32.92
N LEU A 15 -16.78 -12.28 33.72
CA LEU A 15 -15.44 -11.71 33.49
C LEU A 15 -14.86 -12.23 32.16
N PHE A 16 -14.99 -13.52 31.88
CA PHE A 16 -14.52 -14.15 30.66
C PHE A 16 -15.28 -13.63 29.41
N ALA A 17 -16.59 -13.47 29.51
CA ALA A 17 -17.40 -12.87 28.45
C ALA A 17 -16.97 -11.42 28.15
N PHE A 18 -16.65 -10.64 29.18
CA PHE A 18 -16.13 -9.28 29.01
C PHE A 18 -14.78 -9.26 28.27
N PHE A 19 -13.87 -10.17 28.62
CA PHE A 19 -12.58 -10.29 27.92
C PHE A 19 -12.74 -10.72 26.46
N ILE A 20 -13.63 -11.68 26.17
CA ILE A 20 -13.92 -12.09 24.79
C ILE A 20 -14.52 -10.94 23.99
N ALA A 21 -15.52 -10.24 24.55
CA ALA A 21 -16.14 -9.11 23.88
C ALA A 21 -15.13 -8.01 23.56
N SER A 22 -14.27 -7.67 24.52
CA SER A 22 -13.19 -6.68 24.32
C SER A 22 -12.19 -7.12 23.26
N GLY A 23 -11.80 -8.41 23.26
CA GLY A 23 -10.91 -8.98 22.25
C GLY A 23 -11.52 -8.93 20.84
N LEU A 24 -12.80 -9.26 20.70
CA LEU A 24 -13.51 -9.20 19.43
C LEU A 24 -13.66 -7.76 18.92
N LEU A 25 -13.93 -6.79 19.79
CA LEU A 25 -14.00 -5.37 19.41
C LEU A 25 -12.64 -4.85 18.92
N LEU A 26 -11.55 -5.19 19.62
CA LEU A 26 -10.19 -4.82 19.20
C LEU A 26 -9.79 -5.47 17.88
N TRP A 27 -10.17 -6.74 17.68
CA TRP A 27 -9.86 -7.45 16.46
C TRP A 27 -10.67 -6.92 15.27
N GLY A 28 -11.97 -6.70 15.46
CA GLY A 28 -12.86 -6.13 14.45
C GLY A 28 -12.44 -4.73 14.02
N SER A 29 -12.11 -3.87 14.97
CA SER A 29 -11.59 -2.51 14.67
C SER A 29 -10.26 -2.55 13.92
N SER A 30 -9.35 -3.46 14.26
CA SER A 30 -8.08 -3.63 13.53
C SER A 30 -8.30 -4.05 12.06
N TYR A 31 -9.26 -4.93 11.81
CA TYR A 31 -9.61 -5.35 10.45
C TYR A 31 -10.21 -4.19 9.64
N LEU A 32 -11.13 -3.43 10.24
CA LEU A 32 -11.73 -2.24 9.63
C LEU A 32 -10.67 -1.18 9.28
N VAL A 33 -9.73 -0.90 10.19
CA VAL A 33 -8.64 0.05 9.95
C VAL A 33 -7.74 -0.40 8.80
N SER A 34 -7.50 -1.70 8.69
CA SER A 34 -6.66 -2.25 7.61
C SER A 34 -7.34 -2.11 6.24
N GLY A 35 -8.65 -2.37 6.17
CA GLY A 35 -9.45 -2.13 4.97
C GLY A 35 -9.47 -0.64 4.59
N LEU A 36 -9.77 0.24 5.55
CA LEU A 36 -9.79 1.69 5.32
C LEU A 36 -8.46 2.22 4.78
N LYS A 37 -7.32 1.73 5.30
CA LYS A 37 -6.00 2.13 4.81
C LYS A 37 -5.83 1.76 3.34
N GLN A 38 -6.23 0.56 2.97
CA GLN A 38 -6.10 0.07 1.60
C GLN A 38 -6.99 0.85 0.63
N ASP A 39 -8.22 1.17 1.04
CA ASP A 39 -9.14 2.02 0.28
C ASP A 39 -8.58 3.44 0.11
N ALA A 40 -7.98 4.01 1.17
CA ALA A 40 -7.32 5.31 1.09
C ALA A 40 -6.15 5.31 0.09
N TYR A 41 -5.31 4.27 0.09
CA TYR A 41 -4.25 4.12 -0.91
C TYR A 41 -4.80 3.98 -2.34
N LEU A 42 -5.92 3.28 -2.51
CA LEU A 42 -6.54 3.11 -3.82
C LEU A 42 -7.09 4.45 -4.33
N GLN A 43 -7.77 5.20 -3.47
CA GLN A 43 -8.26 6.53 -3.79
C GLN A 43 -7.12 7.51 -4.13
N ASP A 44 -6.05 7.49 -3.35
CA ASP A 44 -4.86 8.30 -3.63
C ASP A 44 -4.16 7.88 -4.93
N ALA A 45 -4.09 6.57 -5.22
CA ALA A 45 -3.55 6.07 -6.48
C ALA A 45 -4.35 6.61 -7.67
N GLU A 46 -5.67 6.47 -7.63
CA GLU A 46 -6.54 6.98 -8.69
C GLU A 46 -6.43 8.50 -8.84
N TYR A 47 -6.35 9.24 -7.74
CA TYR A 47 -6.20 10.68 -7.76
C TYR A 47 -4.89 11.11 -8.41
N ILE A 48 -3.75 10.53 -7.99
CA ILE A 48 -2.43 10.87 -8.53
C ILE A 48 -2.33 10.48 -10.00
N LEU A 49 -2.83 9.30 -10.37
CA LEU A 49 -2.77 8.83 -11.76
C LEU A 49 -3.61 9.70 -12.71
N LYS A 50 -4.74 10.26 -12.25
CA LYS A 50 -5.59 11.14 -13.06
C LYS A 50 -5.10 12.59 -13.09
N ASN A 51 -4.58 13.12 -11.97
CA ASN A 51 -4.34 14.55 -11.81
C ASN A 51 -2.86 14.95 -11.85
N SER A 52 -1.92 14.01 -11.66
CA SER A 52 -0.51 14.37 -11.61
C SER A 52 0.02 14.74 -13.00
N PRO A 53 0.65 15.91 -13.17
CA PRO A 53 1.27 16.30 -14.44
C PRO A 53 2.41 15.34 -14.83
N LEU A 54 3.05 14.68 -13.86
CA LEU A 54 4.13 13.72 -14.09
C LEU A 54 3.64 12.37 -14.65
N CYS A 55 2.35 12.06 -14.49
CA CYS A 55 1.74 10.83 -14.99
C CYS A 55 0.77 11.07 -16.16
N SER A 56 0.65 12.31 -16.63
CA SER A 56 -0.26 12.74 -17.70
C SER A 56 -0.13 11.93 -19.00
N HIS A 57 1.05 11.38 -19.28
CA HIS A 57 1.29 10.50 -20.44
C HIS A 57 0.57 9.14 -20.37
N TYR A 58 -0.02 8.78 -19.23
CA TYR A 58 -0.66 7.49 -18.99
C TYR A 58 -2.09 7.63 -18.48
N SER A 59 -2.87 8.52 -19.08
CA SER A 59 -4.27 8.82 -18.70
C SER A 59 -5.23 7.61 -18.73
N ASN A 60 -4.84 6.48 -19.33
CA ASN A 60 -5.63 5.24 -19.39
C ASN A 60 -5.20 4.17 -18.37
N ILE A 61 -4.61 4.55 -17.23
CA ILE A 61 -4.28 3.58 -16.17
C ILE A 61 -5.53 3.28 -15.33
N LYS A 62 -5.90 2.00 -15.25
CA LYS A 62 -6.90 1.51 -14.31
C LYS A 62 -6.25 0.66 -13.24
N VAL A 63 -6.54 0.95 -11.97
CA VAL A 63 -6.18 0.05 -10.87
C VAL A 63 -7.05 -1.19 -10.97
N VAL A 64 -6.41 -2.36 -11.05
CA VAL A 64 -7.11 -3.65 -11.25
C VAL A 64 -7.34 -4.33 -9.91
N LYS A 65 -6.28 -4.49 -9.12
CA LYS A 65 -6.38 -5.17 -7.82
C LYS A 65 -5.23 -4.81 -6.87
N PRO A 66 -5.49 -4.81 -5.56
CA PRO A 66 -4.44 -4.78 -4.55
C PRO A 66 -3.61 -6.07 -4.61
N VAL A 67 -2.31 -5.95 -4.39
CA VAL A 67 -1.36 -7.07 -4.29
C VAL A 67 -0.64 -6.94 -2.97
N ALA A 68 -0.62 -8.02 -2.18
CA ALA A 68 0.09 -8.03 -0.92
C ALA A 68 1.60 -7.81 -1.16
N PRO A 69 2.25 -6.78 -0.59
CA PRO A 69 3.66 -6.51 -0.82
C PRO A 69 4.56 -7.71 -0.44
N SER A 70 4.16 -8.46 0.58
CA SER A 70 4.84 -9.69 1.01
C SER A 70 4.88 -10.78 -0.06
N SER A 71 3.84 -10.90 -0.89
CA SER A 71 3.81 -11.86 -2.00
C SER A 71 4.85 -11.57 -3.08
N LEU A 72 5.33 -10.32 -3.16
CA LEU A 72 6.37 -9.89 -4.11
C LEU A 72 7.74 -9.71 -3.42
N ASN A 73 7.88 -10.13 -2.16
CA ASN A 73 9.04 -9.85 -1.31
C ASN A 73 9.38 -8.33 -1.22
N MET A 74 8.33 -7.50 -1.23
CA MET A 74 8.41 -6.04 -1.21
C MET A 74 7.92 -5.46 0.11
N ASN A 75 8.39 -5.99 1.24
CA ASN A 75 7.98 -5.51 2.58
C ASN A 75 8.36 -4.04 2.86
N PHE A 76 9.22 -3.45 2.03
CA PHE A 76 9.56 -2.03 2.08
C PHE A 76 8.52 -1.12 1.42
N CYS A 77 7.57 -1.68 0.67
CA CYS A 77 6.44 -0.97 0.10
C CYS A 77 5.27 -1.00 1.08
N ASN A 78 4.56 0.11 1.21
CA ASN A 78 3.38 0.18 2.07
C ASN A 78 2.19 -0.52 1.43
N ALA A 79 2.04 -0.36 0.11
CA ALA A 79 0.98 -0.96 -0.68
C ALA A 79 1.47 -1.15 -2.12
N VAL A 80 1.01 -2.23 -2.75
CA VAL A 80 1.25 -2.51 -4.16
C VAL A 80 -0.09 -2.82 -4.81
N PHE A 81 -0.29 -2.30 -6.02
CA PHE A 81 -1.49 -2.50 -6.81
C PHE A 81 -1.08 -2.97 -8.20
N GLU A 82 -1.79 -3.96 -8.72
CA GLU A 82 -1.72 -4.27 -10.14
C GLU A 82 -2.55 -3.23 -10.89
N VAL A 83 -1.94 -2.65 -11.91
CA VAL A 83 -2.59 -1.65 -12.76
C VAL A 83 -2.55 -2.10 -14.21
N ARG A 84 -3.52 -1.64 -14.98
CA ARG A 84 -3.59 -1.89 -16.42
C ARG A 84 -3.36 -0.58 -17.15
N VAL A 85 -2.33 -0.53 -17.97
CA VAL A 85 -1.97 0.59 -18.85
C VAL A 85 -2.39 0.21 -20.27
N GLY A 86 -3.57 0.62 -20.73
CA GLY A 86 -4.14 0.12 -22.00
C GLY A 86 -4.48 -1.37 -21.93
N ASP A 87 -3.87 -2.20 -22.77
CA ASP A 87 -4.01 -3.67 -22.73
C ASP A 87 -2.92 -4.37 -21.90
N LYS A 88 -2.01 -3.61 -21.31
CA LYS A 88 -0.78 -4.13 -20.72
C LYS A 88 -0.83 -4.09 -19.20
N LYS A 89 -0.32 -5.15 -18.59
CA LYS A 89 -0.20 -5.25 -17.13
C LYS A 89 0.99 -4.43 -16.63
N GLY A 90 0.80 -3.76 -15.51
CA GLY A 90 1.81 -3.01 -14.77
C GLY A 90 1.54 -3.08 -13.27
N TYR A 91 2.37 -2.38 -12.50
CA TYR A 91 2.24 -2.30 -11.06
C TYR A 91 2.40 -0.85 -10.61
N ALA A 92 1.62 -0.47 -9.60
CA ALA A 92 1.78 0.77 -8.87
C ALA A 92 2.19 0.44 -7.43
N ALA A 93 3.23 1.08 -6.91
CA ALA A 93 3.73 0.84 -5.57
C ALA A 93 3.85 2.14 -4.78
N PHE A 94 3.46 2.08 -3.51
CA PHE A 94 3.63 3.15 -2.55
C PHE A 94 4.84 2.87 -1.68
N ILE A 95 5.76 3.84 -1.62
CA ILE A 95 6.95 3.76 -0.76
C ILE A 95 7.01 4.97 0.16
N ASN A 96 7.40 4.73 1.41
CA ASN A 96 7.72 5.80 2.34
C ASN A 96 9.02 6.50 1.93
N MET A 97 8.98 7.81 1.85
CA MET A 97 10.10 8.70 1.54
C MET A 97 10.24 9.73 2.66
N SER A 98 11.46 9.90 3.15
CA SER A 98 11.77 10.94 4.13
C SER A 98 11.91 12.28 3.40
N GLY A 99 11.22 13.30 3.92
CA GLY A 99 11.28 14.67 3.45
C GLY A 99 11.55 15.64 4.61
N LYS A 100 11.64 16.92 4.27
CA LYS A 100 11.95 18.03 5.19
C LYS A 100 10.98 18.12 6.37
N TYR A 101 9.69 17.85 6.14
CA TYR A 101 8.64 17.99 7.16
C TYR A 101 8.08 16.64 7.65
N GLY A 102 8.78 15.53 7.40
CA GLY A 102 8.37 14.20 7.86
C GLY A 102 8.35 13.15 6.76
N MET A 103 7.56 12.11 6.99
CA MET A 103 7.42 10.98 6.07
C MET A 103 6.32 11.23 5.06
N TYR A 104 6.63 11.01 3.79
CA TYR A 104 5.71 11.14 2.67
C TYR A 104 5.58 9.80 1.96
N GLN A 105 4.47 9.58 1.28
CA GLN A 105 4.26 8.37 0.49
C GLN A 105 4.35 8.72 -0.99
N GLY A 106 5.33 8.14 -1.66
CA GLY A 106 5.53 8.29 -3.09
C GLY A 106 4.87 7.18 -3.87
N LEU A 107 4.11 7.55 -4.90
CA LEU A 107 3.56 6.62 -5.87
C LEU A 107 4.55 6.42 -7.01
N PHE A 108 4.86 5.16 -7.29
CA PHE A 108 5.70 4.74 -8.41
C PHE A 108 4.93 3.78 -9.32
N LEU A 109 5.11 3.91 -10.63
CA LEU A 109 4.49 3.10 -11.65
C LEU A 109 5.56 2.30 -12.41
N TYR A 110 5.33 0.99 -12.58
CA TYR A 110 6.18 0.10 -13.35
C TYR A 110 5.35 -0.61 -14.44
N SER A 111 5.82 -0.61 -15.70
CA SER A 111 5.15 -1.34 -16.79
C SER A 111 6.12 -1.86 -17.85
N LYS A 112 6.49 -3.13 -17.72
CA LYS A 112 7.40 -3.82 -18.64
C LYS A 112 6.91 -3.84 -20.09
N SER A 113 5.63 -4.17 -20.31
CA SER A 113 5.07 -4.23 -21.67
C SER A 113 4.70 -2.85 -22.21
N GLY A 114 4.44 -1.87 -21.35
CA GLY A 114 3.97 -0.53 -21.71
C GLY A 114 5.03 0.38 -22.34
N GLY A 115 6.26 -0.09 -22.48
CA GLY A 115 7.40 0.69 -22.98
C GLY A 115 8.38 1.15 -21.90
N PHE A 116 8.16 0.76 -20.64
CA PHE A 116 8.85 1.30 -19.47
C PHE A 116 9.38 0.17 -18.58
N ASP A 117 10.59 -0.30 -18.88
CA ASP A 117 11.27 -1.33 -18.07
C ASP A 117 11.89 -0.75 -16.78
N GLN A 118 11.37 0.39 -16.33
CA GLN A 118 11.83 1.19 -15.19
C GLN A 118 10.62 1.76 -14.45
N SER A 119 10.80 2.02 -13.16
CA SER A 119 9.79 2.56 -12.27
C SER A 119 9.80 4.09 -12.37
N PHE A 120 8.65 4.66 -12.65
CA PHE A 120 8.46 6.10 -12.80
C PHE A 120 7.77 6.68 -11.57
N PHE A 121 8.27 7.80 -11.09
CA PHE A 121 7.64 8.52 -9.99
C PHE A 121 6.45 9.33 -10.51
N CYS A 122 5.27 9.07 -9.95
CA CYS A 122 4.03 9.71 -10.37
C CYS A 122 3.62 10.86 -9.45
N GLY A 123 4.00 10.84 -8.17
CA GLY A 123 3.63 11.91 -7.24
C GLY A 123 3.62 11.48 -5.78
N LEU A 124 3.22 12.40 -4.91
CA LEU A 124 3.05 12.18 -3.47
C LEU A 124 1.57 12.03 -3.10
N CYS A 125 1.29 11.19 -2.11
CA CYS A 125 -0.06 10.96 -1.55
C CYS A 125 -0.54 12.12 -0.67
N GLY A 126 -1.84 12.14 -0.36
CA GLY A 126 -2.45 13.11 0.54
C GLY A 126 -2.85 14.42 -0.13
N GLN A 127 -3.15 14.40 -1.43
CA GLN A 127 -3.53 15.59 -2.22
C GLN A 127 -2.46 16.70 -2.22
N ILE A 128 -1.21 16.35 -1.90
CA ILE A 128 -0.08 17.27 -1.84
C ILE A 128 0.50 17.56 -3.26
N SER A 129 -0.31 17.32 -4.30
CA SER A 129 0.09 17.36 -5.71
C SER A 129 0.38 18.78 -6.23
N ASP A 130 0.00 19.82 -5.48
CA ASP A 130 0.11 21.20 -5.94
C ASP A 130 1.55 21.73 -5.95
N LYS A 131 2.45 21.11 -5.16
CA LYS A 131 3.85 21.51 -5.08
C LYS A 131 4.77 20.37 -5.53
N PRO A 132 5.89 20.69 -6.20
CA PRO A 132 6.84 19.67 -6.63
C PRO A 132 7.45 18.95 -5.43
N ALA A 133 7.84 17.69 -5.60
CA ALA A 133 8.44 16.85 -4.54
C ALA A 133 9.66 17.52 -3.85
N MET A 134 10.44 18.32 -4.59
CA MET A 134 11.55 19.10 -4.04
C MET A 134 11.13 20.10 -2.95
N TYR A 135 9.93 20.65 -3.02
CA TYR A 135 9.40 21.55 -1.96
C TYR A 135 9.35 20.84 -0.61
N TYR A 136 9.05 19.54 -0.62
CA TYR A 136 9.01 18.69 0.57
C TYR A 136 10.39 18.12 0.93
N GLY A 137 11.48 18.60 0.32
CA GLY A 137 12.83 18.11 0.54
C GLY A 137 13.11 16.73 -0.07
N ILE A 138 12.23 16.25 -0.95
CA ILE A 138 12.39 14.96 -1.63
C ILE A 138 13.15 15.23 -2.93
N THR A 139 14.44 14.88 -2.92
CA THR A 139 15.34 15.17 -4.04
C THR A 139 15.15 14.18 -5.19
N PRO A 140 15.51 14.55 -6.44
CA PRO A 140 15.55 13.62 -7.56
C PRO A 140 16.44 12.39 -7.30
N LEU A 141 17.52 12.55 -6.51
CA LEU A 141 18.38 11.44 -6.12
C LEU A 141 17.62 10.42 -5.26
N THR A 142 16.88 10.89 -4.26
CA THR A 142 16.04 10.04 -3.39
C THR A 142 15.01 9.28 -4.22
N ILE A 143 14.33 9.98 -5.13
CA ILE A 143 13.34 9.37 -6.04
C ILE A 143 13.99 8.28 -6.89
N ASN A 144 15.15 8.55 -7.47
CA ASN A 144 15.87 7.59 -8.32
C ASN A 144 16.36 6.36 -7.54
N ILE A 145 16.82 6.53 -6.30
CA ILE A 145 17.20 5.41 -5.42
C ILE A 145 15.97 4.52 -5.16
N CYS A 146 14.82 5.11 -4.84
CA CYS A 146 13.57 4.39 -4.65
C CYS A 146 13.13 3.66 -5.93
N ALA A 147 13.17 4.33 -7.09
CA ALA A 147 12.84 3.74 -8.38
C ALA A 147 13.71 2.53 -8.70
N LYS A 148 15.04 2.65 -8.57
CA LYS A 148 15.98 1.53 -8.81
C LYS A 148 15.76 0.37 -7.85
N LYS A 149 15.37 0.64 -6.60
CA LYS A 149 15.04 -0.40 -5.63
C LYS A 149 13.79 -1.16 -6.05
N LEU A 150 12.76 -0.45 -6.50
CA LEU A 150 11.54 -1.04 -7.04
C LEU A 150 11.80 -1.84 -8.30
N ASP A 151 12.62 -1.34 -9.23
CA ASP A 151 12.98 -2.05 -10.47
C ASP A 151 13.62 -3.40 -10.19
N LYS A 152 14.58 -3.45 -9.26
CA LYS A 152 15.20 -4.70 -8.86
C LYS A 152 14.18 -5.66 -8.26
N ALA A 153 13.30 -5.16 -7.39
CA ALA A 153 12.30 -5.97 -6.72
C ALA A 153 11.24 -6.51 -7.71
N PHE A 154 10.74 -5.70 -8.64
CA PHE A 154 9.75 -6.14 -9.64
C PHE A 154 10.36 -7.14 -10.60
N ARG A 155 11.60 -6.92 -11.04
CA ARG A 155 12.33 -7.90 -11.87
C ARG A 155 12.51 -9.23 -11.13
N GLN A 156 12.86 -9.21 -9.84
CA GLN A 156 13.02 -10.42 -9.05
C GLN A 156 11.69 -11.16 -8.82
N ALA A 157 10.61 -10.42 -8.54
CA ALA A 157 9.28 -11.00 -8.37
C ALA A 157 8.77 -11.66 -9.67
N GLU A 158 9.03 -11.07 -10.83
CA GLU A 158 8.70 -11.67 -12.12
C GLU A 158 9.52 -12.92 -12.44
N LEU A 159 10.81 -12.95 -12.07
CA LEU A 159 11.65 -14.14 -12.27
C LEU A 159 11.15 -15.31 -11.43
N ASN A 160 10.75 -15.05 -10.18
CA ASN A 160 10.19 -16.07 -9.30
C ASN A 160 8.82 -16.56 -9.78
N GLY A 161 7.95 -15.67 -10.27
CA GLY A 161 6.65 -16.03 -10.84
C GLY A 161 6.72 -16.78 -12.18
N LYS A 162 7.86 -16.78 -12.88
CA LYS A 162 8.10 -17.63 -14.06
C LYS A 162 8.62 -19.03 -13.72
N GLY A 163 9.07 -19.26 -12.49
CA GLY A 163 9.53 -20.58 -12.02
C GLY A 163 8.41 -21.52 -11.55
N GLU A 164 7.18 -21.03 -11.45
CA GLU A 164 5.99 -21.81 -11.04
C GLU A 164 5.12 -22.27 -12.23
N LYS A 165 5.70 -22.45 -13.42
CA LYS A 165 5.01 -23.03 -14.58
C LYS A 165 5.53 -24.41 -14.94
#